data_AF-A0A971HCF6-F1
#
_entry.id   AF-A0A971HCF6-F1
#
_cell.length_a   1.000
_cell.length_b   1.000
_cell.length_c   1.000
_cell.angle_alpha   90.00
_cell.angle_beta   90.00
_cell.angle_gamma   90.00
#
_symmetry.space_group_name_H-M   'P 1'
#
loop_
_entity.id
_entity.type
_entity.pdbx_description
1 polymer ?
#
loop_
_entity_poly.entity_id
_entity_poly.type
_entity_poly.pdbx_seq_one_letter_code
_entity_poly.pdbx_strand_id
1 'polypeptide(L)' 'MKLINIGFGNMVSSSRIIAIVSPESAPIKRIIQDVRDRGQLVDL' A
#
# COMPACT_ATOMS: atom_id res chain seq x y z
N MET A 1 -0.36 -3.31 -20.59
CA MET A 1 -0.33 -2.82 -19.19
C MET A 1 -0.39 -4.03 -18.27
N LYS A 2 0.52 -4.19 -17.31
CA LYS A 2 0.52 -5.32 -16.38
C LYS A 2 -0.14 -4.90 -15.06
N LEU A 3 -1.12 -5.68 -14.60
CA LEU A 3 -1.82 -5.49 -13.34
C LEU A 3 -1.36 -6.54 -12.33
N ILE A 4 -1.33 -6.18 -11.05
CA ILE A 4 -1.04 -7.07 -9.93
C ILE A 4 -2.27 -7.13 -9.03
N ASN A 5 -2.74 -8.34 -8.76
CA ASN A 5 -3.82 -8.59 -7.81
C ASN A 5 -3.29 -8.40 -6.38
N ILE A 6 -4.00 -7.60 -5.58
CA ILE A 6 -3.65 -7.29 -4.18
C ILE A 6 -4.69 -7.80 -3.17
N GLY A 7 -5.62 -8.65 -3.61
CA GLY A 7 -6.71 -9.22 -2.80
C GLY A 7 -8.06 -8.56 -3.04
N PHE A 8 -9.13 -9.20 -2.59
CA PHE A 8 -10.51 -8.67 -2.63
C PHE A 8 -11.00 -8.19 -4.00
N GLY A 9 -10.50 -8.78 -5.09
CA GLY A 9 -10.82 -8.36 -6.46
C GLY A 9 -10.14 -7.05 -6.90
N ASN A 10 -9.26 -6.47 -6.06
CA ASN A 10 -8.53 -5.24 -6.35
C ASN A 10 -7.26 -5.52 -7.15
N MET A 11 -6.93 -4.57 -8.03
CA MET A 11 -5.78 -4.65 -8.92
C MET A 11 -5.06 -3.30 -9.00
N VAL A 12 -3.73 -3.35 -9.02
CA VAL A 12 -2.87 -2.15 -9.16
C VAL A 12 -1.98 -2.25 -10.39
N SER A 13 -1.68 -1.10 -11.00
CA SER A 13 -0.75 -1.01 -12.12
C SER A 13 0.67 -1.32 -11.65
N SER A 14 1.31 -2.35 -12.21
CA SER A 14 2.65 -2.76 -11.77
C SER A 14 3.70 -1.67 -11.96
N SER A 15 3.54 -0.82 -12.97
CA SER A 15 4.44 0.30 -13.24
C SER A 15 4.35 1.44 -12.23
N ARG A 16 3.34 1.42 -11.33
CA ARG A 16 3.17 2.43 -10.27
C ARG A 16 3.63 1.94 -8.89
N ILE A 17 4.09 0.69 -8.77
CA ILE A 17 4.61 0.14 -7.51
C ILE A 17 6.08 0.55 -7.36
N ILE A 18 6.39 1.23 -6.27
CA ILE A 18 7.77 1.65 -5.94
C ILE A 18 8.41 0.67 -4.94
N ALA A 19 7.64 0.16 -3.98
CA ALA A 19 8.11 -0.80 -2.98
C ALA A 19 6.96 -1.69 -2.46
N ILE A 20 7.32 -2.89 -2.00
CA ILE A 20 6.47 -3.81 -1.24
C ILE A 20 7.19 -4.05 0.08
N VAL A 21 6.53 -3.80 1.20
CA VAL A 21 7.14 -3.83 2.54
C VAL A 21 6.30 -4.68 3.49
N SER A 22 6.96 -5.32 4.46
CA SER A 22 6.26 -6.01 5.54
C SER A 22 5.69 -4.99 6.53
N PRO A 23 4.39 -5.07 6.90
CA PRO A 23 3.76 -4.10 7.78
C PRO A 23 4.21 -4.18 9.23
N GLU A 24 4.97 -5.21 9.62
CA GLU A 24 5.18 -5.52 11.05
C GLU A 24 6.19 -4.63 11.77
N SER A 25 7.09 -3.98 11.03
CA SER A 25 8.13 -3.14 11.65
C SER A 25 7.58 -1.81 12.15
N ALA A 26 8.13 -1.30 13.26
CA ALA A 26 7.73 -0.02 13.84
C ALA A 26 7.80 1.18 12.87
N PRO A 27 8.82 1.30 11.99
CA PRO A 27 8.86 2.36 10.99
C PRO A 27 7.71 2.29 9.98
N ILE A 28 7.33 1.07 9.53
CA ILE A 28 6.22 0.91 8.59
C ILE A 28 4.88 1.21 9.25
N LYS A 29 4.67 0.77 10.50
CA LYS A 29 3.47 1.13 11.28
C LYS A 29 3.32 2.65 11.43
N ARG A 30 4.43 3.37 11.65
CA ARG A 30 4.44 4.84 11.69
C ARG A 30 4.06 5.47 10.35
N ILE A 31 4.64 4.98 9.24
CA ILE A 31 4.29 5.46 7.90
C ILE A 31 2.80 5.25 7.62
N ILE A 32 2.25 4.07 7.93
CA ILE A 32 0.82 3.79 7.72
C ILE A 32 -0.05 4.78 8.51
N GLN A 33 0.31 5.08 9.76
CA GLN A 33 -0.41 6.07 10.56
C GLN A 33 -0.32 7.47 9.96
N ASP A 34 0.87 7.94 9.61
CA ASP A 34 1.08 9.27 9.02
C ASP A 34 0.28 9.44 7.72
N VAL A 35 0.22 8.41 6.89
CA VAL A 35 -0.51 8.41 5.61
C VAL A 35 -2.02 8.35 5.84
N ARG A 36 -2.48 7.66 6.90
CA ARG A 36 -3.88 7.66 7.35
C ARG A 36 -4.31 9.06 7.80
N ASP A 37 -3.51 9.71 8.64
CA ASP A 37 -3.79 11.04 9.17
C ASP A 37 -3.84 12.11 8.07
N ARG A 38 -3.11 11.91 6.98
CA ARG A 38 -3.13 12.75 5.77
C ARG A 38 -4.28 12.43 4.81
N GLY A 39 -5.10 11.42 5.10
CA GLY A 39 -6.18 10.98 4.19
C GLY A 39 -5.66 10.35 2.89
N GLN A 40 -4.43 9.87 2.87
CA GLN A 40 -3.78 9.28 1.68
C GLN A 40 -3.76 7.74 1.72
N LEU A 41 -4.12 7.15 2.85
CA LEU A 41 -4.14 5.69 3.00
C LEU A 41 -5.36 5.13 2.27
N VAL A 42 -5.11 4.15 1.41
CA VAL A 42 -6.16 3.30 0.84
C VAL A 42 -6.17 2.01 1.66
N ASP A 43 -7.22 1.85 2.47
CA ASP A 43 -7.48 0.65 3.28
C ASP A 43 -8.55 -0.17 2.52
N LEU A 44 -8.20 -1.38 2.06
CA LEU A 44 -9.02 -2.23 1.18
C LEU A 44 -9.48 -3.51 1.89
#